data_AF-A0A9E0LV12-F1
#
_entry.id   AF-A0A9E0LV12-F1
#
_cell.length_a   1.000
_cell.length_b   1.000
_cell.length_c   1.000
_cell.angle_alpha   90.00
_cell.angle_beta   90.00
_cell.angle_gamma   90.00
#
_symmetry.space_group_name_H-M   'P 1'
#
loop_
_entity.id
_entity.type
_entity.pdbx_description
1 polymer ?
#
loop_
_entity_poly.entity_id
_entity_poly.type
_entity_poly.pdbx_seq_one_letter_code
_entity_poly.pdbx_strand_id
1 'polypeptide(L)' 'YSGIPAAMVGRRQEVEVGPMSGQANVLCWLQERGLEASPECVQAIFRAAKESKAVLSEERILALCSGFLPVPE' A
#
# COMPACT_ATOMS: atom_id res chain seq x y z
N TYR A 1 -4.49 0.10 -30.71
CA TYR A 1 -5.94 0.20 -30.41
C TYR A 1 -6.24 -0.88 -29.38
N SER A 2 -6.59 -0.46 -28.17
CA SER A 2 -6.84 -1.33 -27.01
C SER A 2 -8.21 -1.98 -27.16
N GLY A 3 -8.27 -3.31 -27.07
CA GLY A 3 -9.50 -4.07 -26.96
C GLY A 3 -9.63 -4.64 -25.55
N ILE A 4 -10.11 -3.85 -24.61
CA ILE A 4 -10.74 -4.38 -23.40
C ILE A 4 -12.08 -3.65 -23.24
N PRO A 5 -13.22 -4.37 -23.21
CA PRO A 5 -14.53 -3.77 -23.07
C PRO A 5 -14.72 -3.14 -21.68
N ALA A 6 -15.45 -2.03 -21.65
CA ALA A 6 -15.82 -1.21 -20.49
C ALA A 6 -16.79 -1.89 -19.50
N ALA A 7 -16.66 -3.21 -19.27
CA ALA A 7 -17.60 -4.01 -18.47
C ALA A 7 -16.96 -4.86 -17.36
N MET A 8 -15.68 -4.66 -16.99
CA MET A 8 -15.15 -5.14 -15.68
C MET A 8 -15.51 -4.17 -14.54
N VAL A 9 -16.78 -3.78 -14.51
CA VAL A 9 -17.39 -2.92 -13.51
C VAL A 9 -17.58 -3.74 -12.23
N GLY A 10 -16.93 -3.33 -11.13
CA GLY A 10 -17.46 -3.57 -9.78
C GLY A 10 -16.55 -4.28 -8.77
N ARG A 11 -15.41 -4.86 -9.15
CA ARG A 11 -14.45 -5.35 -8.14
C ARG A 11 -13.36 -4.31 -7.93
N ARG A 12 -13.52 -3.47 -6.90
CA ARG A 12 -12.36 -2.86 -6.24
C ARG A 12 -11.52 -4.04 -5.75
N GLN A 13 -10.47 -4.37 -6.48
CA GLN A 13 -9.45 -5.24 -5.93
C GLN A 13 -8.74 -4.38 -4.90
N GLU A 14 -9.03 -4.60 -3.63
CA GLU A 14 -8.27 -4.01 -2.56
C GLU A 14 -6.81 -4.38 -2.80
N VAL A 15 -5.95 -3.37 -2.91
CA VAL A 15 -4.52 -3.63 -3.02
C VAL A 15 -4.08 -4.20 -1.68
N GLU A 16 -3.37 -5.32 -1.71
CA GLU A 16 -2.76 -5.91 -0.52
C GLU A 16 -1.24 -5.76 -0.58
N VAL A 17 -0.62 -5.56 0.58
CA VAL A 17 0.83 -5.40 0.71
C VAL A 17 1.42 -6.65 1.36
N GLY A 18 2.09 -7.49 0.58
CA GLY A 18 2.71 -8.72 1.04
C GLY A 18 4.06 -9.00 0.37
N PRO A 19 4.59 -10.23 0.51
CA PRO A 19 5.95 -10.59 0.06
C PRO A 19 6.17 -10.40 -1.44
N MET A 20 5.08 -10.58 -2.21
CA MET A 20 5.07 -10.42 -3.66
C MET A 20 4.80 -8.98 -4.11
N SER A 21 4.40 -8.09 -3.21
CA SER A 21 4.05 -6.70 -3.55
C SER A 21 5.30 -5.86 -3.88
N GLY A 22 5.14 -4.94 -4.84
CA GLY A 22 6.13 -3.92 -5.19
C GLY A 22 5.87 -2.60 -4.46
N GLN A 23 6.78 -1.62 -4.61
CA GLN A 23 6.57 -0.27 -4.08
C GLN A 23 5.30 0.40 -4.66
N ALA A 24 4.95 0.10 -5.92
CA ALA A 24 3.72 0.59 -6.54
C ALA A 24 2.45 0.10 -5.81
N ASN A 25 2.45 -1.13 -5.28
CA ASN A 25 1.34 -1.63 -4.48
C ASN A 25 1.22 -0.89 -3.14
N VAL A 26 2.37 -0.59 -2.51
CA VAL A 26 2.40 0.19 -1.27
C VAL A 26 1.86 1.61 -1.49
N LEU A 27 2.32 2.27 -2.56
CA LEU A 27 1.84 3.60 -2.96
C LEU A 27 0.33 3.61 -3.18
N CYS A 28 -0.18 2.63 -3.94
CA CYS A 28 -1.61 2.52 -4.22
C CYS A 28 -2.42 2.27 -2.94
N TRP A 29 -1.96 1.38 -2.05
CA TRP A 29 -2.59 1.11 -0.75
C TRP A 29 -2.73 2.37 0.12
N LEU A 30 -1.66 3.19 0.19
CA LEU A 30 -1.63 4.43 0.94
C LEU A 30 -2.55 5.49 0.32
N GLN A 31 -2.50 5.64 -1.01
CA GLN A 31 -3.34 6.58 -1.75
C GLN A 31 -4.84 6.26 -1.61
N GLU A 32 -5.22 4.99 -1.65
CA GLU A 32 -6.61 4.55 -1.45
C GLU A 32 -7.17 4.94 -0.07
N ARG A 33 -6.29 5.09 0.92
CA ARG A 33 -6.62 5.45 2.31
C ARG A 33 -6.35 6.92 2.65
N GLY A 34 -5.92 7.72 1.66
CA GLY A 34 -5.60 9.13 1.86
C GLY A 34 -4.38 9.36 2.76
N LEU A 35 -3.49 8.37 2.87
CA LEU A 35 -2.27 8.45 3.68
C LEU A 35 -1.13 9.05 2.86
N GLU A 36 -0.28 9.82 3.52
CA GLU A 36 0.90 10.41 2.89
C GLU A 36 1.94 9.32 2.59
N ALA A 37 2.17 9.08 1.30
CA ALA A 37 3.10 8.07 0.85
C ALA A 37 4.52 8.63 0.73
N SER A 38 5.08 9.05 1.87
CA SER A 38 6.47 9.50 1.95
C SER A 38 7.42 8.39 1.48
N PRO A 39 8.52 8.72 0.78
CA PRO A 39 9.51 7.74 0.34
C PRO A 39 10.02 6.84 1.47
N GLU A 40 10.20 7.41 2.66
CA GLU A 40 10.62 6.71 3.88
C GLU A 40 9.57 5.72 4.36
N CYS A 41 8.30 6.13 4.44
CA CYS A 41 7.23 5.19 4.83
C CYS A 41 7.06 4.07 3.79
N VAL A 42 7.05 4.42 2.50
CA VAL A 42 6.92 3.44 1.41
C VAL A 42 8.04 2.41 1.46
N GLN A 43 9.28 2.85 1.69
CA GLN A 43 10.43 1.96 1.80
C GLN A 43 10.37 1.08 3.06
N ALA A 44 9.94 1.63 4.19
CA ALA A 44 9.76 0.87 5.44
C ALA A 44 8.69 -0.22 5.29
N ILE A 45 7.54 0.10 4.70
CA ILE A 45 6.47 -0.85 4.42
C ILE A 45 6.94 -1.90 3.40
N PHE A 46 7.59 -1.48 2.31
CA PHE A 46 8.09 -2.39 1.29
C PHE A 46 9.07 -3.41 1.87
N ARG A 47 10.01 -2.97 2.71
CA ARG A 47 10.95 -3.86 3.39
C ARG A 47 10.24 -4.84 4.32
N ALA A 48 9.32 -4.33 5.16
CA ALA A 48 8.52 -5.19 6.05
C ALA A 48 7.69 -6.21 5.26
N ALA A 49 7.17 -5.84 4.09
CA ALA A 49 6.42 -6.72 3.23
C ALA A 49 7.31 -7.85 2.66
N LYS A 50 8.54 -7.52 2.23
CA LYS A 50 9.53 -8.50 1.73
C LYS A 50 10.02 -9.47 2.79
N GLU A 51 10.14 -9.01 4.03
CA GLU A 51 10.54 -9.85 5.17
C GLU A 51 9.37 -10.67 5.74
N SER A 52 8.13 -10.26 5.47
CA SER A 52 6.94 -10.98 5.88
C SER A 52 6.77 -12.28 5.09
N LYS A 53 6.05 -13.24 5.67
CA LYS A 53 5.58 -14.46 4.99
C LYS A 53 4.11 -14.37 4.55
N ALA A 54 3.42 -13.30 4.95
CA ALA A 54 2.01 -13.06 4.71
C ALA A 54 1.77 -11.58 4.36
N VAL A 55 0.54 -11.26 3.93
CA VAL A 55 0.09 -9.88 3.76
C VAL A 55 0.20 -9.14 5.10
N LEU A 56 0.70 -7.90 5.05
CA LEU A 56 0.76 -7.02 6.21
C LEU A 56 -0.65 -6.56 6.57
N SER A 57 -0.99 -6.63 7.84
CA SER A 57 -2.24 -6.04 8.33
C SER A 57 -2.21 -4.52 8.22
N GLU A 58 -3.39 -3.92 8.09
CA GLU A 58 -3.55 -2.47 8.06
C GLU A 58 -2.89 -1.80 9.27
N GLU A 59 -3.10 -2.35 10.47
CA GLU A 59 -2.49 -1.86 11.72
C GLU A 59 -0.95 -1.87 11.64
N ARG A 60 -0.37 -2.90 11.02
CA ARG A 60 1.08 -3.01 10.86
C ARG A 60 1.60 -1.96 9.88
N ILE A 61 0.88 -1.71 8.79
CA ILE A 61 1.23 -0.69 7.80
C ILE A 61 1.12 0.71 8.42
N LEU A 62 0.03 0.97 9.16
CA LEU A 62 -0.18 2.22 9.89
C LEU A 62 0.89 2.47 10.94
N ALA A 63 1.28 1.45 11.72
CA ALA A 63 2.35 1.56 12.71
C ALA A 63 3.72 1.85 12.07
N LEU A 64 3.94 1.43 10.82
CA LEU A 64 5.15 1.78 10.07
C LEU A 64 5.10 3.23 9.58
N CYS A 65 3.94 3.71 9.13
CA CYS A 65 3.76 5.11 8.73
C CYS A 65 3.67 6.09 9.89
N SER A 66 3.17 5.70 11.07
CA SER A 66 3.03 6.60 12.22
C SER A 66 4.35 7.17 12.73
N GLY A 67 5.48 6.50 12.44
CA GLY A 67 6.82 7.05 12.72
C GLY A 67 7.27 8.14 11.73
N PHE A 68 6.55 8.33 10.62
CA PHE A 68 6.87 9.28 9.56
C PHE A 68 5.75 10.32 9.33
N LEU A 69 4.57 10.10 9.91
CA LEU A 69 3.51 11.11 9.90
C LEU A 69 3.93 12.28 10.81
N PRO A 70 3.77 13.53 10.35
CA PRO A 70 3.90 14.67 11.25
C PRO A 70 2.84 14.52 12.35
N VAL A 71 3.28 14.48 13.61
CA VAL A 71 2.37 14.62 14.74
C VAL A 71 1.67 15.98 14.57
N PRO A 72 0.32 16.02 14.43
CA PRO A 72 -0.37 17.29 14.48
C PRO A 72 -0.21 17.86 15.90
N GLU A 73 0.29 19.09 15.99
CA GLU A 73 0.37 19.87 17.24
C GLU A 73 -1.00 20.06 17.88
#